data_AF-A0A940DB72-F1
#
_entry.id   AF-A0A940DB72-F1
#
_cell.length_a   1.000
_cell.length_b   1.000
_cell.length_c   1.000
_cell.angle_alpha   90.00
_cell.angle_beta   90.00
_cell.angle_gamma   90.00
#
_symmetry.space_group_name_H-M   'P 1'
#
loop_
_entity.id
_entity.type
_entity.pdbx_description
1 polymer ?
#
loop_
_entity_poly.entity_id
_entity_poly.type
_entity_poly.pdbx_seq_one_letter_code
_entity_poly.pdbx_strand_id
1 'polypeptide(L)' 'MSKQELLEKIEKKRYELFEVVAKSGLSSPIAIQYSQELDTLLNVYNRLYLKKEKRSLSAQTVN' A
#
# COMPACT_ATOMS: atom_id res chain seq x y z
N MET A 1 3.51 -10.68 -9.74
CA MET A 1 2.40 -9.72 -9.57
C MET A 1 2.72 -8.49 -10.38
N SER A 2 1.80 -8.10 -11.26
CA SER A 2 1.89 -6.86 -12.02
C SER A 2 1.63 -5.65 -11.13
N LYS A 3 2.00 -4.45 -11.59
CA LYS A 3 1.71 -3.20 -10.88
C LYS A 3 0.20 -3.03 -10.65
N GLN A 4 -0.60 -3.37 -11.66
CA GLN A 4 -2.06 -3.24 -11.65
C GLN A 4 -2.71 -4.19 -10.63
N GLU A 5 -2.31 -5.46 -10.61
CA GLU A 5 -2.82 -6.45 -9.65
C GLU A 5 -2.54 -6.03 -8.20
N LEU A 6 -1.40 -5.37 -7.94
CA LEU A 6 -1.08 -4.87 -6.61
C LEU A 6 -1.94 -3.67 -6.23
N LEU A 7 -2.16 -2.74 -7.15
CA LEU A 7 -3.04 -1.60 -6.94
C LEU A 7 -4.47 -2.05 -6.63
N GLU A 8 -5.00 -3.01 -7.38
CA GLU A 8 -6.34 -3.59 -7.12
C GLU A 8 -6.45 -4.21 -5.72
N LYS A 9 -5.40 -4.92 -5.27
CA LYS A 9 -5.37 -5.46 -3.90
C LYS A 9 -5.32 -4.37 -2.83
N ILE A 10 -4.57 -3.30 -3.05
CA ILE A 10 -4.50 -2.14 -2.15
C ILE A 10 -5.87 -1.47 -2.04
N GLU A 11 -6.51 -1.21 -3.18
CA GLU A 11 -7.85 -0.59 -3.24
C GLU A 11 -8.90 -1.45 -2.53
N LYS A 12 -8.91 -2.76 -2.80
CA LYS A 12 -9.82 -3.69 -2.13
C LYS A 12 -9.61 -3.68 -0.62
N LYS A 13 -8.36 -3.79 -0.15
CA LYS A 13 -8.06 -3.80 1.29
C LYS A 13 -8.40 -2.47 1.96
N ARG A 14 -8.24 -1.35 1.26
CA ARG A 14 -8.65 -0.02 1.77
C ARG A 14 -10.16 0.07 1.97
N TYR A 15 -10.95 -0.47 1.04
CA TYR A 15 -12.41 -0.53 1.19
C TYR A 15 -12.82 -1.43 2.36
N GLU A 16 -12.22 -2.62 2.47
CA GLU A 16 -12.45 -3.53 3.62
C GLU A 16 -12.12 -2.85 4.96
N LEU A 17 -10.98 -2.15 5.05
CA LEU A 17 -10.61 -1.39 6.25
C LEU A 17 -11.63 -0.29 6.57
N PHE A 18 -12.09 0.45 5.55
CA PHE A 18 -13.09 1.49 5.74
C PHE A 18 -14.39 0.92 6.33
N GLU A 19 -14.88 -0.20 5.80
CA GLU A 19 -16.08 -0.85 6.33
C GLU A 19 -15.90 -1.35 7.77
N VAL A 20 -14.74 -1.92 8.09
CA VAL A 20 -14.43 -2.37 9.45
C VAL A 20 -14.34 -1.20 10.42
N VAL A 21 -13.69 -0.10 10.04
CA VAL A 21 -13.60 1.11 10.87
C VAL A 21 -14.99 1.71 11.10
N ALA A 22 -15.83 1.75 10.07
CA ALA A 22 -17.20 2.24 10.20
C ALA A 22 -18.06 1.40 11.17
N LYS A 23 -17.80 0.09 11.26
CA LYS A 23 -18.56 -0.84 12.12
C LYS A 23 -18.00 -0.97 13.54
N SER A 24 -16.68 -0.98 13.68
CA SER A 24 -15.99 -1.39 14.92
C SER A 24 -15.09 -0.30 15.51
N GLY A 25 -14.93 0.83 14.81
CA GLY A 25 -14.00 1.88 15.19
C GLY A 25 -12.55 1.54 14.86
N LEU A 26 -11.73 2.59 14.76
CA LEU A 26 -10.33 2.49 14.34
C LEU A 26 -9.43 1.76 15.34
N SER A 27 -9.77 1.81 16.62
CA SER A 27 -9.01 1.13 17.69
C SER A 27 -9.39 -0.33 17.88
N SER A 28 -10.36 -0.86 17.11
CA SER A 28 -10.70 -2.27 17.21
C SER A 28 -9.54 -3.15 16.74
N PRO A 29 -9.32 -4.33 17.36
CA PRO A 29 -8.26 -5.25 16.93
C PRO A 29 -8.35 -5.60 15.44
N ILE A 30 -9.57 -5.72 14.91
CA ILE A 30 -9.81 -6.03 13.50
C ILE A 30 -9.46 -4.85 12.57
N ALA A 31 -9.76 -3.61 12.95
CA ALA A 31 -9.34 -2.44 12.18
C ALA A 31 -7.82 -2.29 12.17
N ILE A 32 -7.18 -2.53 13.31
CA ILE A 32 -5.71 -2.52 13.43
C ILE A 32 -5.09 -3.58 12.52
N GLN A 33 -5.61 -4.81 12.54
CA GLN A 33 -5.14 -5.87 11.65
C GLN A 33 -5.28 -5.49 10.18
N TYR A 34 -6.44 -4.98 9.77
CA TYR A 34 -6.69 -4.60 8.37
C TYR A 34 -5.79 -3.42 7.95
N SER A 35 -5.51 -2.49 8.87
CA SER A 35 -4.54 -1.41 8.66
C SER A 35 -3.13 -1.96 8.45
N GLN A 36 -2.69 -2.96 9.21
CA GLN A 36 -1.37 -3.57 9.06
C GLN A 36 -1.24 -4.35 7.74
N GLU A 37 -2.31 -5.03 7.32
CA GLU A 37 -2.38 -5.71 6.03
C GLU A 37 -2.28 -4.71 4.87
N LEU A 38 -3.03 -3.60 4.95
CA LEU A 38 -2.96 -2.51 3.97
C LEU A 38 -1.55 -1.92 3.90
N ASP A 39 -0.94 -1.65 5.05
CA ASP A 39 0.42 -1.10 5.14
C ASP A 39 1.45 -2.05 4.52
N THR A 40 1.28 -3.36 4.70
CA THR A 40 2.13 -4.37 4.07
C THR A 40 2.04 -4.31 2.55
N LEU A 41 0.84 -4.18 1.98
CA LEU A 41 0.62 -4.05 0.54
C LEU A 41 1.26 -2.77 -0.02
N LEU A 42 1.08 -1.64 0.68
CA LEU A 42 1.71 -0.36 0.33
C LEU A 42 3.23 -0.48 0.35
N ASN A 43 3.79 -1.13 1.37
CA ASN A 43 5.22 -1.36 1.47
C ASN A 43 5.76 -2.24 0.34
N VAL A 44 5.02 -3.27 -0.08
CA VAL A 44 5.37 -4.07 -1.27
C VAL A 44 5.37 -3.19 -2.52
N TYR A 45 4.36 -2.36 -2.72
CA TYR A 45 4.28 -1.46 -3.87
C TYR A 45 5.45 -0.48 -3.91
N ASN A 46 5.74 0.15 -2.77
CA ASN A 46 6.85 1.09 -2.62
C ASN A 46 8.20 0.44 -2.95
N ARG A 47 8.43 -0.80 -2.47
CA ARG A 47 9.67 -1.55 -2.74
C ARG A 47 9.81 -1.92 -4.22
N LEU A 48 8.74 -2.35 -4.86
CA LEU A 48 8.80 -2.88 -6.23
C LEU A 48 8.79 -1.77 -7.30
N TYR A 49 8.06 -0.69 -7.05
CA TYR A 49 7.75 0.30 -8.09
C TYR A 49 8.25 1.72 -7.77
N LEU A 50 8.20 2.20 -6.54
CA LEU A 50 8.69 3.56 -6.20
C LEU A 50 10.22 3.65 -6.03
N LYS A 51 10.87 2.60 -5.49
CA LYS A 51 12.35 2.57 -5.39
C LYS A 51 13.04 2.52 -6.76
N LYS A 52 12.36 2.01 -7.80
CA LYS A 52 12.90 2.00 -9.17
C LYS A 52 12.93 3.40 -9.78
N GLU A 53 11.89 4.21 -9.58
CA GLU A 53 11.83 5.59 -10.07
C GLU A 53 12.93 6.49 -9.47
N LYS A 54 13.25 6.34 -8.18
CA LYS A 54 14.32 7.13 -7.56
C LYS A 54 15.72 6.82 -8.10
N ARG A 55 15.99 5.56 -8.50
CA ARG A 55 17.29 5.18 -9.11
C ARG A 55 17.40 5.66 -10.56
N SER A 56 16.31 5.73 -11.31
CA SER A 56 16.31 6.28 -12.67
C SER A 56 16.44 7.79 -12.70
N LEU A 57 15.96 8.50 -11.68
CA LEU A 57 16.11 9.97 -11.53
C LEU A 57 17.52 10.38 -11.07
N SER A 58 18.19 9.59 -10.23
CA SER A 58 19.56 9.91 -9.77
C SER A 58 20.64 9.66 -10.83
N ALA A 59 20.33 8.92 -11.91
CA ALA A 59 21.28 8.67 -13.00
C ALA A 59 21.32 9.81 -14.05
N GLN A 60 20.49 10.86 -13.90
CA GLN A 60 20.38 11.96 -14.88
C GLN A 60 20.96 13.32 -14.41
N THR A 61 21.60 13.42 -13.23
CA THR A 61 22.17 14.69 -12.71
C THR A 61 23.70 14.75 -12.72
N VAL A 62 24.37 13.94 -13.52
CA VAL A 62 25.82 14.12 -13.81
C VAL A 62 25.99 14.32 -15.31
N ASN A 63 25.86 15.58 -15.74
CA ASN A 63 26.44 16.15 -16.95
C ASN A 63 26.60 17.66 -16.74
#